data_AF-F7QS29-F1
#
_entry.id   AF-F7QS29-F1
#
_cell.length_a   1.000
_cell.length_b   1.000
_cell.length_c   1.000
_cell.angle_alpha   90.00
_cell.angle_beta   90.00
_cell.angle_gamma   90.00
#
_symmetry.space_group_name_H-M   'P 1'
#
loop_
_entity.id
_entity.type
_entity.pdbx_description
1 polymer ?
#
loop_
_entity_poly.entity_id
_entity_poly.type
_entity_poly.pdbx_seq_one_letter_code
_entity_poly.pdbx_strand_id
1 'polypeptide(L)'
;MANFEKEVKNNIFGFGGKNVDYAKYFVGESYLKSLVGEADIDVNVGNVSFEPGCRNNWHIHHNGYQILLVTDGKGWYQEAKIKLVIETAKEVWS
;
A
#
# COMPACT_ATOMS: atom_id res chain seq x y z
N MET A 1 3.29 4.29 11.40
CA MET A 1 4.70 3.87 11.57
C MET A 1 5.23 3.83 13.00
N ALA A 2 4.85 4.70 13.96
CA ALA A 2 5.55 4.84 15.26
C ALA A 2 5.94 3.54 16.01
N ASN A 3 5.13 2.48 15.96
CA ASN A 3 5.43 1.22 16.65
C ASN A 3 6.21 0.18 15.80
N PHE A 4 6.39 0.45 14.50
CA PHE A 4 6.97 -0.48 13.51
C PHE A 4 7.92 0.23 12.54
N GLU A 5 8.47 1.38 12.95
CA GLU A 5 9.17 2.28 12.04
C GLU A 5 10.45 1.64 11.48
N LYS A 6 11.16 0.88 12.32
CA LYS A 6 12.40 0.22 11.92
C LYS A 6 12.14 -0.85 10.88
N GLU A 7 11.11 -1.65 11.07
CA GLU A 7 10.71 -2.75 10.19
C GLU A 7 10.26 -2.19 8.83
N VAL A 8 9.36 -1.20 8.85
CA VAL A 8 8.84 -0.55 7.64
C VAL A 8 9.96 0.13 6.84
N LYS A 9 10.89 0.84 7.49
CA LYS A 9 11.98 1.55 6.79
C LYS A 9 13.08 0.63 6.26
N ASN A 10 13.26 -0.55 6.86
CA ASN A 10 14.27 -1.53 6.44
C ASN A 10 13.65 -2.75 5.72
N ASN A 11 12.45 -2.60 5.17
CA ASN A 11 11.74 -3.64 4.42
C ASN A 11 12.56 -4.16 3.21
N ILE A 12 12.39 -5.44 2.88
CA ILE A 12 13.11 -6.17 1.81
C ILE A 12 12.91 -5.60 0.39
N PHE A 13 11.79 -4.94 0.14
CA PHE A 13 11.46 -4.28 -1.13
C PHE A 13 11.89 -2.80 -1.16
N GLY A 14 12.39 -2.29 -0.03
CA GLY A 14 12.81 -0.90 0.17
C GLY A 14 11.64 0.05 0.44
N PHE A 15 11.91 1.11 1.20
CA PHE A 15 10.89 2.07 1.67
C PHE A 15 10.23 2.88 0.54
N GLY A 16 10.97 3.16 -0.55
CA GLY A 16 10.51 3.98 -1.67
C GLY A 16 10.71 5.48 -1.48
N GLY A 17 10.38 6.23 -2.53
CA GLY A 17 10.40 7.70 -2.52
C GLY A 17 9.04 8.26 -2.16
N LYS A 18 8.97 9.55 -1.79
CA LYS A 18 7.69 10.22 -1.51
C LYS A 18 6.76 10.09 -2.73
N ASN A 19 5.52 9.69 -2.49
CA ASN A 19 4.55 9.39 -3.53
C ASN A 19 3.91 10.67 -4.11
N VAL A 20 4.71 11.46 -4.84
CA VAL A 20 4.29 12.77 -5.35
C VAL A 20 3.25 12.63 -6.46
N ASP A 21 3.47 11.71 -7.41
CA ASP A 21 2.65 11.59 -8.61
C ASP A 21 1.20 11.17 -8.32
N TYR A 22 1.01 10.37 -7.26
CA TYR A 22 -0.30 9.88 -6.85
C TYR A 22 -0.84 10.57 -5.59
N ALA A 23 -0.15 11.56 -5.04
CA ALA A 23 -0.50 12.22 -3.77
C ALA A 23 -1.97 12.66 -3.68
N LYS A 24 -2.55 13.11 -4.81
CA LYS A 24 -3.97 13.54 -4.90
C LYS A 24 -4.99 12.43 -4.57
N TYR A 25 -4.58 11.16 -4.60
CA TYR A 25 -5.42 10.02 -4.27
C TYR A 25 -5.28 9.55 -2.82
N PHE A 26 -4.46 10.25 -2.02
CA PHE A 26 -4.20 9.91 -0.63
C PHE A 26 -4.56 11.08 0.29
N VAL A 27 -4.92 10.73 1.53
CA VAL A 27 -4.94 11.65 2.66
C VAL A 27 -3.73 11.30 3.52
N GLY A 28 -2.88 12.29 3.82
CA GLY A 28 -1.60 12.08 4.50
C GLY A 28 -0.45 11.72 3.55
N GLU A 29 0.71 11.38 4.11
CA GLU A 29 1.92 11.10 3.33
C GLU A 29 2.12 9.59 3.11
N SER A 30 2.38 9.24 1.85
CA SER A 30 2.75 7.89 1.44
C SER A 30 4.05 7.90 0.63
N TYR A 31 4.67 6.73 0.55
CA TYR A 31 5.90 6.47 -0.19
C TYR A 31 5.69 5.28 -1.11
N LEU A 32 6.25 5.33 -2.30
CA LEU A 32 6.08 4.32 -3.33
C LEU A 32 7.44 3.86 -3.86
N LYS A 33 7.60 2.55 -3.97
CA LYS A 33 8.65 1.91 -4.74
C LYS A 33 7.98 1.03 -5.80
N SER A 34 8.13 1.38 -7.07
CA SER A 34 7.74 0.49 -8.17
C SER A 34 8.68 -0.72 -8.20
N LEU A 35 8.10 -1.92 -8.34
CA LEU A 35 8.79 -3.20 -8.42
C LEU A 35 8.64 -3.81 -9.81
N VAL A 36 7.45 -3.71 -10.40
CA VAL A 36 7.13 -4.12 -11.77
C VAL A 36 6.23 -3.06 -12.39
N GLY A 37 6.52 -2.68 -13.64
CA GLY A 37 5.73 -1.72 -14.42
C GLY A 37 6.20 -1.62 -15.87
N GLU A 38 6.72 -2.72 -16.42
CA GLU A 38 7.16 -2.80 -17.82
C GLU A 38 5.94 -2.89 -18.74
N ALA A 39 6.02 -2.31 -19.94
CA ALA A 39 4.87 -2.16 -20.83
C ALA A 39 4.33 -3.48 -21.40
N ASP A 40 5.14 -4.53 -21.38
CA ASP A 40 4.82 -5.88 -21.82
C ASP A 40 4.32 -6.80 -20.70
N ILE A 41 4.23 -6.29 -19.46
CA ILE A 41 3.68 -7.01 -18.32
C ILE A 41 2.36 -6.35 -17.91
N ASP A 42 1.25 -7.07 -18.06
CA ASP A 42 -0.12 -6.59 -17.75
C ASP A 42 -0.41 -6.41 -16.24
N VAL A 43 0.62 -6.48 -15.39
CA VAL A 43 0.52 -6.35 -13.94
C VAL A 43 1.49 -5.29 -13.44
N ASN A 44 0.96 -4.35 -12.66
CA ASN A 44 1.77 -3.39 -11.93
C ASN A 44 1.98 -3.87 -10.50
N VAL A 45 3.22 -3.86 -10.03
CA VAL A 45 3.57 -4.24 -8.65
C VAL A 45 4.34 -3.10 -8.01
N GLY A 46 3.91 -2.69 -6.82
CA GLY A 46 4.58 -1.65 -6.04
C GLY A 46 4.52 -1.93 -4.54
N ASN A 47 5.58 -1.53 -3.84
CA ASN A 47 5.60 -1.46 -2.38
C ASN A 47 5.18 -0.05 -1.96
N VAL A 48 4.14 0.06 -1.12
CA VAL A 48 3.60 1.34 -0.65
C VAL A 48 3.68 1.43 0.86
N SER A 49 4.37 2.45 1.37
CA SER A 49 4.50 2.73 2.80
C SER A 49 3.63 3.91 3.20
N PHE A 50 2.94 3.82 4.33
CA PHE A 50 1.97 4.82 4.81
C PHE A 50 2.40 5.39 6.16
N GLU A 51 2.45 6.73 6.27
CA GLU A 51 2.61 7.37 7.58
C GLU A 51 1.40 7.05 8.49
N PRO A 52 1.53 7.15 9.84
CA PRO A 52 0.38 6.99 10.72
C PRO A 52 -0.79 7.87 10.28
N GLY A 53 -1.96 7.26 10.05
CA GLY A 53 -3.17 7.96 9.62
C GLY A 53 -3.26 8.22 8.11
N CYS A 54 -2.21 7.92 7.33
CA CYS A 54 -2.30 7.97 5.88
C CYS A 54 -3.23 6.88 5.36
N ARG A 55 -4.06 7.22 4.37
CA ARG A 55 -4.92 6.29 3.63
C ARG A 55 -5.10 6.76 2.20
N ASN A 56 -5.46 5.83 1.32
CA ASN A 56 -6.01 6.16 0.01
C ASN A 56 -7.45 6.71 0.13
N ASN A 57 -7.91 7.35 -0.94
CA ASN A 57 -9.32 7.64 -1.16
C ASN A 57 -10.07 6.38 -1.62
N TRP A 58 -11.39 6.37 -1.42
CA TRP A 58 -12.25 5.32 -1.95
C TRP A 58 -12.09 5.22 -3.47
N HIS A 59 -11.84 4.02 -3.97
CA HIS A 59 -11.66 3.75 -5.38
C HIS A 59 -11.99 2.29 -5.68
N ILE A 60 -12.06 1.95 -6.96
CA ILE A 60 -12.24 0.59 -7.46
C ILE A 60 -11.26 0.34 -8.60
N HIS A 61 -10.83 -0.92 -8.75
CA HIS A 61 -10.08 -1.36 -9.92
C HIS A 61 -11.07 -1.85 -10.98
N HIS A 62 -11.16 -1.16 -12.10
CA HIS A 62 -12.01 -1.57 -13.22
C HIS A 62 -11.33 -2.69 -14.01
N ASN A 63 -12.10 -3.69 -14.43
CA ASN A 63 -11.63 -4.79 -15.29
C ASN A 63 -10.45 -5.58 -14.70
N GLY A 64 -10.34 -5.63 -13.38
CA GLY A 64 -9.27 -6.31 -12.66
C GLY A 64 -9.59 -6.38 -11.17
N TYR A 65 -8.59 -6.80 -10.40
CA TYR A 65 -8.64 -6.88 -8.95
C TYR A 65 -7.33 -6.34 -8.37
N GLN A 66 -7.31 -6.09 -7.07
CA GLN A 66 -6.12 -5.74 -6.32
C GLN A 66 -5.86 -6.79 -5.25
N ILE A 67 -4.59 -7.16 -5.10
CA ILE A 67 -4.10 -7.98 -4.01
C ILE A 67 -3.19 -7.11 -3.15
N LEU A 68 -3.42 -7.16 -1.83
CA LEU A 68 -2.58 -6.51 -0.84
C LEU A 68 -1.88 -7.57 0.01
N LEU A 69 -0.55 -7.55 -0.01
CA LEU A 69 0.27 -8.30 0.93
C LEU A 69 0.88 -7.33 1.94
N VAL A 70 0.49 -7.45 3.20
CA VAL A 70 1.06 -6.62 4.25
C VAL A 70 2.43 -7.17 4.64
N THR A 71 3.48 -6.45 4.31
CA THR A 71 4.86 -6.87 4.59
C THR A 71 5.33 -6.42 5.97
N ASP A 72 4.96 -5.22 6.40
CA ASP A 72 5.40 -4.64 7.67
C ASP A 72 4.33 -3.75 8.31
N GLY A 73 4.30 -3.76 9.63
CA GLY A 73 3.48 -2.88 10.44
C GLY A 73 2.02 -3.30 10.53
N LYS A 74 1.15 -2.30 10.73
CA LYS A 74 -0.27 -2.49 11.00
C LYS A 74 -1.10 -1.37 10.40
N GLY A 75 -2.23 -1.72 9.80
CA GLY A 75 -3.13 -0.80 9.14
C GLY A 75 -4.57 -1.25 9.16
N TRP A 76 -5.37 -0.60 8.32
CA TRP A 76 -6.77 -0.90 8.12
C TRP A 76 -7.05 -1.19 6.66
N TYR A 77 -7.88 -2.20 6.42
CA TYR A 77 -8.54 -2.44 5.16
C TYR A 77 -10.02 -2.19 5.32
N GLN A 78 -10.66 -1.56 4.35
CA GLN A 78 -12.09 -1.34 4.37
C GLN A 78 -12.71 -1.38 2.98
N GLU A 79 -13.73 -2.21 2.82
CA GLU A 79 -14.72 -2.13 1.75
C GLU A 79 -15.99 -1.47 2.30
N ALA A 80 -16.91 -1.04 1.42
CA ALA A 80 -18.10 -0.27 1.80
C ALA A 80 -18.87 -0.80 3.03
N LYS A 81 -18.88 -2.13 3.25
CA LYS A 81 -19.57 -2.77 4.38
C LYS A 81 -18.66 -3.59 5.30
N ILE A 82 -17.38 -3.72 4.99
CA ILE A 82 -16.45 -4.61 5.71
C ILE A 82 -15.26 -3.79 6.17
N LYS A 83 -14.88 -3.90 7.46
CA LYS A 83 -13.69 -3.26 8.02
C LYS A 83 -12.82 -4.28 8.73
N LEU A 84 -11.54 -4.36 8.36
CA LEU A 84 -10.57 -5.30 8.91
C LEU A 84 -9.33 -4.55 9.39
N VAL A 85 -8.80 -4.96 10.54
CA VAL A 85 -7.41 -4.67 10.92
C VAL A 85 -6.51 -5.61 10.13
N ILE A 86 -5.43 -5.07 9.57
CA ILE A 86 -4.42 -5.85 8.85
C ILE A 86 -3.04 -5.61 9.44
N GLU A 87 -2.20 -6.64 9.45
CA GLU A 87 -0.85 -6.64 10.00
C GLU A 87 0.06 -7.53 9.17
N THR A 88 1.37 -7.49 9.42
CA THR A 88 2.38 -8.27 8.70
C THR A 88 1.94 -9.72 8.45
N ALA A 89 2.25 -10.22 7.25
CA ALA A 89 1.91 -11.54 6.73
C ALA A 89 0.41 -11.79 6.49
N LYS A 90 -0.43 -10.75 6.53
CA LYS A 90 -1.82 -10.84 6.09
C LYS A 90 -1.96 -10.51 4.61
N GLU A 91 -2.78 -11.30 3.94
CA GLU A 91 -3.20 -11.09 2.56
C GLU A 91 -4.67 -10.61 2.52
N VAL A 92 -4.96 -9.68 1.61
CA VAL A 92 -6.31 -9.21 1.31
C VAL A 92 -6.54 -9.18 -0.20
N TRP A 93 -7.73 -9.60 -0.60
CA TRP A 93 -8.19 -9.65 -2.00
C TRP A 93 -9.36 -8.68 -2.15
N SER A 94 -9.32 -7.81 -3.16
CA SER A 94 -10.34 -6.77 -3.39
C SER A 94 -10.66 -6.54 -4.86
#